data_AF-A0A5C9EN81-F1
#
_entry.id   AF-A0A5C9EN81-F1
#
_cell.length_a   1.000
_cell.length_b   1.000
_cell.length_c   1.000
_cell.angle_alpha   90.00
_cell.angle_beta   90.00
_cell.angle_gamma   90.00
#
_symmetry.space_group_name_H-M   'P 1'
#
loop_
_entity.id
_entity.type
_entity.pdbx_description
1 polymer ?
#
loop_
_entity_poly.entity_id
_entity_poly.type
_entity_poly.pdbx_seq_one_letter_code
_entity_poly.pdbx_strand_id
1 'polypeptide(L)'
;MKSTRQKKGYIKATFTVFWITVGLLILPTLVSAASYSVSLQKGGYYQKIDVYEKDIWNNTISSINGPEYYFEGDSNITGSESKGIIRSWYQDTVNTSDLFFNLLFPQEQLLNITFSPFNKTYIDENYNTTYKINLVLISKWGFNSSALPENATEPNNLIYVLRDPIGFKTLLDDYNAYVSNVSTYPFIDLVAFNIEDFLFNLLITQMSVGAPIESYLSEMVDDLNNENVTSEGNTLALQLRGETNYSVQISFGSTGFPSSITFLDSENNVFYKIITYDTEWTVWLIIGIVGASIITVVIYAFYRRRKRMKRFEESLERMKS
;
A
#
# COMPACT_ATOMS: atom_id res chain seq x y z
N MET A 1 15.46 20.76 -61.96
CA MET A 1 16.25 20.43 -60.75
C MET A 1 15.99 21.46 -59.63
N LYS A 2 14.75 21.55 -59.11
CA LYS A 2 14.35 22.51 -58.05
C LYS A 2 13.38 21.93 -56.99
N SER A 3 13.09 20.63 -57.04
CA SER A 3 12.05 19.98 -56.20
C SER A 3 12.58 19.40 -54.88
N THR A 4 13.88 19.12 -54.78
CA THR A 4 14.47 18.44 -53.60
C THR A 4 14.85 19.37 -52.44
N ARG A 5 14.93 20.69 -52.66
CA ARG A 5 15.26 21.66 -51.60
C ARG A 5 14.04 22.09 -50.77
N GLN A 6 12.85 22.12 -51.36
CA GLN A 6 11.62 22.53 -50.65
C GLN A 6 11.15 21.48 -49.64
N LYS A 7 11.28 20.17 -49.96
CA LYS A 7 10.88 19.08 -49.04
C LYS A 7 11.72 18.99 -47.77
N LYS A 8 13.00 19.41 -47.80
CA LYS A 8 13.88 19.40 -46.61
C LYS A 8 13.53 20.52 -45.60
N GLY A 9 12.93 21.63 -46.05
CA GLY A 9 12.50 22.71 -45.17
C GLY A 9 11.28 22.35 -44.33
N TYR A 10 10.30 21.68 -44.94
CA TYR A 10 9.07 21.27 -44.25
C TYR A 10 9.32 20.25 -43.13
N ILE A 11 10.22 19.28 -43.35
CA ILE A 11 10.55 18.25 -42.35
C ILE A 11 11.25 18.83 -41.11
N LYS A 12 12.08 19.87 -41.29
CA LYS A 12 12.72 20.56 -40.16
C LYS A 12 11.73 21.43 -39.39
N ALA A 13 10.83 22.12 -40.09
CA ALA A 13 9.82 22.95 -39.45
C ALA A 13 8.80 22.14 -38.63
N THR A 14 8.36 20.98 -39.12
CA THR A 14 7.46 20.10 -38.37
C THR A 14 8.13 19.46 -37.15
N PHE A 15 9.43 19.14 -37.23
CA PHE A 15 10.19 18.60 -36.10
C PHE A 15 10.36 19.62 -34.97
N THR A 16 10.63 20.89 -35.30
CA THR A 16 10.75 21.96 -34.30
C THR A 16 9.40 22.29 -33.66
N VAL A 17 8.31 22.31 -34.45
CA VAL A 17 6.95 22.54 -33.91
C VAL A 17 6.52 21.38 -33.00
N PHE A 18 6.88 20.14 -33.34
CA PHE A 18 6.64 18.96 -32.49
C PHE A 18 7.38 19.06 -31.14
N TRP A 19 8.65 19.48 -31.12
CA TRP A 19 9.40 19.68 -29.87
C TRP A 19 8.88 20.86 -29.03
N ILE A 20 8.42 21.93 -29.67
CA ILE A 20 7.79 23.06 -28.96
C ILE A 20 6.43 22.65 -28.37
N THR A 21 5.64 21.82 -29.07
CA THR A 21 4.37 21.30 -28.53
C THR A 21 4.58 20.26 -27.42
N VAL A 22 5.57 19.37 -27.55
CA VAL A 22 5.96 18.45 -26.46
C VAL A 22 6.53 19.21 -25.27
N GLY A 23 7.31 20.27 -25.48
CA GLY A 23 7.84 21.13 -24.41
C GLY A 23 6.77 21.98 -23.71
N LEU A 24 5.76 22.48 -24.43
CA LEU A 24 4.62 23.22 -23.87
C LEU A 24 3.61 22.30 -23.16
N LEU A 25 3.56 21.01 -23.50
CA LEU A 25 2.80 19.99 -22.76
C LEU A 25 3.50 19.53 -21.47
N ILE A 26 4.77 19.91 -21.28
CA ILE A 26 5.54 19.72 -20.03
C ILE A 26 5.72 21.09 -19.36
N LEU A 27 4.69 21.94 -19.37
CA LEU A 27 4.62 23.01 -18.39
C LEU A 27 4.32 22.36 -17.03
N PRO A 28 5.13 22.57 -15.99
CA PRO A 28 4.71 22.21 -14.65
C PRO A 28 3.46 23.03 -14.36
N THR A 29 2.32 22.38 -14.31
CA THR A 29 1.14 22.96 -13.70
C THR A 29 1.52 23.23 -12.25
N LEU A 30 1.67 24.49 -11.90
CA LEU A 30 1.66 24.95 -10.51
C LEU A 30 0.25 24.67 -9.97
N VAL A 31 0.02 23.43 -9.53
CA VAL A 31 -1.14 23.07 -8.72
C VAL A 31 -0.72 23.31 -7.28
N SER A 32 -0.95 24.53 -6.82
CA SER A 32 -0.96 24.86 -5.39
C SER A 32 -2.30 24.44 -4.80
N ALA A 33 -2.39 23.16 -4.48
CA ALA A 33 -3.12 22.57 -3.38
C ALA A 33 -2.43 21.22 -3.19
N ALA A 34 -1.93 20.87 -2.01
CA ALA A 34 -1.25 19.60 -1.78
C ALA A 34 -2.21 18.44 -2.12
N SER A 35 -2.17 17.96 -3.36
CA SER A 35 -3.09 16.93 -3.82
C SER A 35 -2.43 15.60 -3.58
N TYR A 36 -2.35 15.18 -2.31
CA TYR A 36 -1.83 13.87 -1.98
C TYR A 36 -2.70 12.80 -2.65
N SER A 37 -2.02 11.82 -3.23
CA SER A 37 -2.64 10.75 -4.00
C SER A 37 -1.91 9.44 -3.73
N VAL A 38 -2.62 8.33 -3.86
CA VAL A 38 -2.00 7.02 -3.81
C VAL A 38 -1.31 6.72 -5.15
N SER A 39 -0.06 6.25 -5.10
CA SER A 39 0.70 5.85 -6.29
C SER A 39 0.59 4.34 -6.49
N LEU A 40 -0.63 3.83 -6.62
CA LEU A 40 -0.87 2.39 -6.69
C LEU A 40 -0.56 1.84 -8.07
N GLN A 41 0.11 0.70 -8.08
CA GLN A 41 0.27 -0.15 -9.25
C GLN A 41 -0.65 -1.36 -9.11
N LYS A 42 -1.27 -1.78 -10.22
CA LYS A 42 -2.04 -3.03 -10.24
C LYS A 42 -1.06 -4.19 -10.06
N GLY A 43 -1.21 -4.93 -8.96
CA GLY A 43 -0.30 -6.00 -8.63
C GLY A 43 -0.66 -6.65 -7.30
N GLY A 44 0.12 -7.66 -6.94
CA GLY A 44 0.06 -8.26 -5.63
C GLY A 44 1.38 -8.05 -4.91
N TYR A 45 1.31 -7.78 -3.62
CA TYR A 45 2.46 -7.75 -2.73
C TYR A 45 2.42 -8.95 -1.80
N TYR A 46 3.60 -9.38 -1.36
CA TYR A 46 3.74 -10.36 -0.31
C TYR A 46 4.35 -9.70 0.90
N GLN A 47 3.98 -10.16 2.09
CA GLN A 47 4.65 -9.80 3.32
C GLN A 47 5.19 -11.05 3.98
N LYS A 48 6.28 -10.91 4.72
CA LYS A 48 6.91 -12.02 5.43
C LYS A 48 7.34 -11.58 6.82
N ILE A 49 7.15 -12.47 7.79
CA ILE A 49 7.74 -12.34 9.12
C ILE A 49 9.23 -12.65 9.00
N ASP A 50 10.06 -11.62 9.00
CA ASP A 50 11.51 -11.70 8.86
C ASP A 50 12.18 -12.04 10.20
N VAL A 51 11.69 -11.44 11.28
CA VAL A 51 12.17 -11.63 12.65
C VAL A 51 10.99 -11.80 13.59
N TYR A 52 11.08 -12.75 14.52
CA TYR A 52 10.21 -12.85 15.69
C TYR A 52 10.93 -13.51 16.86
N GLU A 53 11.15 -12.76 17.92
CA GLU A 53 11.74 -13.24 19.18
C GLU A 53 10.68 -13.25 20.28
N LYS A 54 10.07 -14.43 20.49
CA LYS A 54 8.95 -14.64 21.42
C LYS A 54 9.24 -14.16 22.85
N ASP A 55 10.42 -14.44 23.38
CA ASP A 55 10.75 -14.09 24.76
C ASP A 55 10.87 -12.57 24.94
N ILE A 56 11.46 -11.87 23.96
CA ILE A 56 11.53 -10.40 23.98
C ILE A 56 10.13 -9.81 23.79
N TRP A 57 9.33 -10.32 22.85
CA TRP A 57 7.94 -9.90 22.67
C TRP A 57 7.14 -9.96 23.97
N ASN A 58 7.19 -11.12 24.65
CA ASN A 58 6.45 -11.35 25.89
C ASN A 58 6.87 -10.39 27.02
N ASN A 59 8.16 -10.06 27.09
CA ASN A 59 8.71 -9.15 28.09
C ASN A 59 8.50 -7.67 27.75
N THR A 60 8.21 -7.35 26.48
CA THR A 60 8.16 -5.98 25.98
C THR A 60 6.73 -5.50 25.74
N ILE A 61 5.91 -6.30 25.05
CA ILE A 61 4.56 -5.93 24.62
C ILE A 61 3.52 -6.57 25.54
N SER A 62 3.45 -7.90 25.55
CA SER A 62 2.50 -8.65 26.38
C SER A 62 2.85 -10.14 26.38
N SER A 63 2.80 -10.75 27.56
CA SER A 63 2.91 -12.21 27.71
C SER A 63 1.64 -12.97 27.31
N ILE A 64 0.51 -12.27 27.15
CA ILE A 64 -0.81 -12.84 26.85
C ILE A 64 -1.11 -12.72 25.36
N ASN A 65 -0.81 -11.56 24.76
CA ASN A 65 -1.12 -11.25 23.36
C ASN A 65 0.15 -11.31 22.51
N GLY A 66 0.27 -12.37 21.70
CA GLY A 66 1.32 -12.50 20.69
C GLY A 66 1.04 -11.68 19.41
N PRO A 67 1.96 -11.66 18.45
CA PRO A 67 1.76 -10.98 17.16
C PRO A 67 0.48 -11.41 16.41
N GLU A 68 0.03 -12.65 16.62
CA GLU A 68 -1.20 -13.20 16.04
C GLU A 68 -2.47 -12.47 16.49
N TYR A 69 -2.43 -11.80 17.64
CA TYR A 69 -3.52 -10.96 18.10
C TYR A 69 -3.67 -9.70 17.24
N TYR A 70 -2.56 -9.14 16.76
CA TYR A 70 -2.51 -7.87 16.05
C TYR A 70 -2.49 -8.03 14.53
N PHE A 71 -1.81 -9.06 14.03
CA PHE A 71 -1.59 -9.27 12.59
C PHE A 71 -2.28 -10.52 12.03
N GLU A 72 -2.94 -11.28 12.90
CA GLU A 72 -3.68 -12.51 12.59
C GLU A 72 -2.84 -13.64 11.99
N GLY A 73 -3.43 -14.84 11.88
CA GLY A 73 -2.80 -16.01 11.29
C GLY A 73 -1.52 -16.46 12.00
N ASP A 74 -0.57 -16.99 11.24
CA ASP A 74 0.72 -17.50 11.74
C ASP A 74 1.78 -16.39 11.86
N SER A 75 1.38 -15.16 12.21
CA SER A 75 2.31 -14.01 12.31
C SER A 75 3.32 -14.16 13.47
N ASN A 76 3.11 -15.12 14.37
CA ASN A 76 4.04 -15.53 15.42
C ASN A 76 5.04 -16.62 14.98
N ILE A 77 5.19 -16.86 13.68
CA ILE A 77 6.17 -17.82 13.13
C ILE A 77 7.04 -17.09 12.11
N THR A 78 8.36 -17.07 12.37
CA THR A 78 9.34 -16.55 11.41
C THR A 78 9.25 -17.32 10.10
N GLY A 79 9.20 -16.60 9.00
CA GLY A 79 9.07 -17.18 7.66
C GLY A 79 7.63 -17.28 7.16
N SER A 80 6.61 -17.09 8.01
CA SER A 80 5.22 -17.02 7.56
C SER A 80 5.03 -15.88 6.56
N GLU A 81 4.25 -16.15 5.52
CA GLU A 81 3.98 -15.22 4.44
C GLU A 81 2.50 -14.83 4.42
N SER A 82 2.22 -13.59 4.03
CA SER A 82 0.89 -13.08 3.71
C SER A 82 0.90 -12.55 2.27
N LYS A 83 -0.28 -12.31 1.71
CA LYS A 83 -0.43 -11.79 0.35
C LYS A 83 -1.57 -10.80 0.26
N GLY A 84 -1.33 -9.68 -0.42
CA GLY A 84 -2.36 -8.73 -0.81
C GLY A 84 -2.42 -8.63 -2.33
N ILE A 85 -3.63 -8.55 -2.91
CA ILE A 85 -3.84 -8.22 -4.33
C ILE A 85 -4.71 -6.98 -4.41
N ILE A 86 -4.18 -5.91 -5.00
CA ILE A 86 -4.94 -4.68 -5.25
C ILE A 86 -5.91 -4.92 -6.40
N ARG A 87 -7.20 -4.85 -6.14
CA ARG A 87 -8.26 -5.09 -7.14
C ARG A 87 -8.72 -3.81 -7.82
N SER A 88 -8.89 -2.75 -7.04
CA SER A 88 -9.28 -1.43 -7.54
C SER A 88 -8.95 -0.35 -6.51
N TRP A 89 -8.90 0.89 -6.97
CA TRP A 89 -8.88 2.06 -6.10
C TRP A 89 -9.67 3.19 -6.75
N TYR A 90 -10.30 4.02 -5.94
CA TYR A 90 -11.00 5.21 -6.41
C TYR A 90 -10.96 6.30 -5.34
N GLN A 91 -11.19 7.53 -5.78
CA GLN A 91 -11.33 8.67 -4.87
C GLN A 91 -12.76 8.72 -4.36
N ASP A 92 -12.91 8.97 -3.07
CA ASP A 92 -14.22 9.10 -2.43
C ASP A 92 -14.19 10.19 -1.36
N THR A 93 -15.37 10.56 -0.88
CA THR A 93 -15.55 11.43 0.28
C THR A 93 -16.44 10.68 1.27
N VAL A 94 -15.94 10.49 2.49
CA VAL A 94 -16.65 9.75 3.54
C VAL A 94 -16.90 10.64 4.76
N ASN A 95 -17.91 10.29 5.56
CA ASN A 95 -18.19 10.99 6.81
C ASN A 95 -17.34 10.44 7.95
N THR A 96 -17.27 11.17 9.07
CA THR A 96 -16.63 10.71 10.31
C THR A 96 -17.12 9.33 10.76
N SER A 97 -18.42 9.08 10.67
CA SER A 97 -18.99 7.79 11.09
C SER A 97 -18.48 6.62 10.26
N ASP A 98 -18.23 6.80 8.96
CA ASP A 98 -17.65 5.75 8.13
C ASP A 98 -16.24 5.40 8.61
N LEU A 99 -15.42 6.40 8.95
CA LEU A 99 -14.07 6.15 9.46
C LEU A 99 -14.09 5.53 10.87
N PHE A 100 -15.00 5.96 11.75
CA PHE A 100 -15.14 5.34 13.07
C PHE A 100 -15.47 3.85 12.97
N PHE A 101 -16.51 3.51 12.21
CA PHE A 101 -16.98 2.13 12.09
C PHE A 101 -15.99 1.20 11.38
N ASN A 102 -15.21 1.72 10.43
CA ASN A 102 -14.28 0.89 9.65
C ASN A 102 -12.86 0.85 10.21
N LEU A 103 -12.44 1.85 10.99
CA LEU A 103 -11.05 1.96 11.45
C LEU A 103 -10.88 1.96 12.98
N LEU A 104 -11.85 2.48 13.75
CA LEU A 104 -11.61 2.82 15.16
C LEU A 104 -12.49 2.06 16.16
N PHE A 105 -13.68 1.61 15.76
CA PHE A 105 -14.54 0.84 16.65
C PHE A 105 -14.12 -0.64 16.68
N PRO A 106 -13.91 -1.21 17.88
CA PRO A 106 -13.75 -2.65 18.03
C PRO A 106 -14.99 -3.39 17.49
N GLN A 107 -14.79 -4.54 16.84
CA GLN A 107 -15.89 -5.26 16.19
C GLN A 107 -17.02 -5.63 17.18
N GLU A 108 -16.66 -5.96 18.42
CA GLU A 108 -17.57 -6.29 19.50
C GLU A 108 -18.48 -5.14 19.93
N GLN A 109 -18.08 -3.88 19.68
CA GLN A 109 -18.87 -2.69 20.01
C GLN A 109 -19.80 -2.25 18.87
N LEU A 110 -19.58 -2.73 17.64
CA LEU A 110 -20.32 -2.24 16.46
C LEU A 110 -21.84 -2.40 16.60
N LEU A 111 -22.31 -3.54 17.12
CA LEU A 111 -23.75 -3.76 17.35
C LEU A 111 -24.29 -2.82 18.43
N ASN A 112 -23.59 -2.67 19.54
CA ASN A 112 -24.02 -1.80 20.64
C ASN A 112 -24.16 -0.35 20.18
N ILE A 113 -23.18 0.14 19.41
CA ILE A 113 -23.20 1.50 18.86
C ILE A 113 -24.33 1.64 17.85
N THR A 114 -24.50 0.68 16.93
CA THR A 114 -25.52 0.72 15.86
C THR A 114 -26.94 0.86 16.42
N PHE A 115 -27.26 0.15 17.51
CA PHE A 115 -28.59 0.18 18.11
C PHE A 115 -28.74 1.18 19.26
N SER A 116 -27.70 1.94 19.56
CA SER A 116 -27.75 3.00 20.57
C SER A 116 -28.28 4.32 19.99
N PRO A 117 -28.61 5.30 20.85
CA PRO A 117 -28.82 6.69 20.44
C PRO A 117 -27.57 7.36 19.84
N PHE A 118 -26.39 6.77 20.01
CA PHE A 118 -25.10 7.29 19.56
C PHE A 118 -24.60 6.61 18.28
N ASN A 119 -25.54 6.15 17.45
CA ASN A 119 -25.27 5.44 16.21
C ASN A 119 -24.72 6.35 15.10
N LYS A 120 -24.62 5.80 13.87
CA LYS A 120 -24.13 6.49 12.68
C LYS A 120 -24.76 7.87 12.46
N THR A 121 -26.07 7.99 12.61
CA THR A 121 -26.80 9.26 12.41
C THR A 121 -26.37 10.29 13.44
N TYR A 122 -26.25 9.91 14.71
CA TYR A 122 -25.78 10.82 15.76
C TYR A 122 -24.35 11.30 15.49
N ILE A 123 -23.46 10.40 15.04
CA ILE A 123 -22.07 10.77 14.73
C ILE A 123 -22.03 11.78 13.58
N ASP A 124 -22.76 11.52 12.48
CA ASP A 124 -22.78 12.42 11.33
C ASP A 124 -23.38 13.81 11.64
N GLU A 125 -24.32 13.89 12.58
CA GLU A 125 -24.94 15.15 13.01
C GLU A 125 -24.03 15.97 13.94
N ASN A 126 -23.23 15.33 14.80
CA ASN A 126 -22.43 16.00 15.84
C ASN A 126 -20.94 16.14 15.48
N TYR A 127 -20.43 15.32 14.56
CA TYR A 127 -19.05 15.29 14.09
C TYR A 127 -19.04 15.34 12.56
N ASN A 128 -19.50 16.46 12.01
CA ASN A 128 -19.86 16.61 10.59
C ASN A 128 -18.68 16.81 9.62
N THR A 129 -17.47 16.43 10.04
CA THR A 129 -16.28 16.43 9.19
C THR A 129 -16.45 15.45 8.03
N THR A 130 -16.04 15.88 6.83
CA THR A 130 -15.97 15.00 5.66
C THR A 130 -14.52 14.82 5.24
N TYR A 131 -14.16 13.58 4.93
CA TYR A 131 -12.79 13.18 4.66
C TYR A 131 -12.67 12.76 3.21
N LYS A 132 -11.78 13.42 2.47
CA LYS A 132 -11.40 12.96 1.13
C LYS A 132 -10.45 11.79 1.28
N ILE A 133 -10.78 10.66 0.67
CA ILE A 133 -10.00 9.44 0.76
C ILE A 133 -9.64 8.91 -0.63
N ASN A 134 -8.59 8.09 -0.68
CA ASN A 134 -8.49 7.05 -1.69
C ASN A 134 -8.91 5.74 -1.03
N LEU A 135 -10.00 5.15 -1.53
CA LEU A 135 -10.44 3.84 -1.07
C LEU A 135 -9.78 2.77 -1.93
N VAL A 136 -9.10 1.82 -1.31
CA VAL A 136 -8.41 0.73 -1.99
C VAL A 136 -9.09 -0.59 -1.64
N LEU A 137 -9.56 -1.30 -2.66
CA LEU A 137 -10.12 -2.64 -2.52
C LEU A 137 -9.01 -3.66 -2.74
N ILE A 138 -8.75 -4.50 -1.75
CA ILE A 138 -7.78 -5.58 -1.83
C ILE A 138 -8.42 -6.93 -1.54
N SER A 139 -7.86 -7.99 -2.12
CA SER A 139 -8.01 -9.34 -1.57
C SER A 139 -6.79 -9.66 -0.72
N LYS A 140 -7.02 -10.07 0.53
CA LYS A 140 -5.96 -10.33 1.51
C LYS A 140 -5.99 -11.78 1.96
N TRP A 141 -4.80 -12.37 2.02
CA TRP A 141 -4.52 -13.63 2.68
C TRP A 141 -3.74 -13.32 3.95
N GLY A 142 -4.22 -13.79 5.10
CA GLY A 142 -3.51 -13.68 6.37
C GLY A 142 -2.18 -14.42 6.36
N PHE A 143 -1.34 -14.18 7.37
CA PHE A 143 -0.06 -14.87 7.52
C PHE A 143 -0.24 -16.38 7.63
N ASN A 144 0.55 -17.14 6.88
CA ASN A 144 0.54 -18.59 6.90
C ASN A 144 1.99 -19.11 6.83
N SER A 145 2.32 -20.05 7.72
CA SER A 145 3.61 -20.73 7.78
C SER A 145 3.78 -21.80 6.69
N SER A 146 2.66 -22.23 6.10
CA SER A 146 2.57 -23.17 4.99
C SER A 146 2.24 -22.45 3.68
N ALA A 147 1.99 -23.21 2.62
CA ALA A 147 1.52 -22.63 1.36
C ALA A 147 0.20 -21.86 1.56
N LEU A 148 0.14 -20.65 1.01
CA LEU A 148 -1.07 -19.82 1.06
C LEU A 148 -2.27 -20.57 0.46
N PRO A 149 -3.46 -20.50 1.09
CA PRO A 149 -4.66 -21.13 0.56
C PRO A 149 -5.06 -20.52 -0.78
N GLU A 150 -5.81 -21.28 -1.59
CA GLU A 150 -6.26 -20.82 -2.91
C GLU A 150 -7.13 -19.56 -2.81
N ASN A 151 -8.00 -19.50 -1.80
CA ASN A 151 -8.92 -18.39 -1.57
C ASN A 151 -8.39 -17.41 -0.54
N ALA A 152 -8.65 -16.12 -0.76
CA ALA A 152 -8.34 -15.05 0.18
C ALA A 152 -9.14 -15.20 1.47
N THR A 153 -8.50 -14.91 2.60
CA THR A 153 -9.16 -14.79 3.91
C THR A 153 -10.17 -13.65 3.89
N GLU A 154 -9.78 -12.51 3.32
CA GLU A 154 -10.62 -11.33 3.16
C GLU A 154 -10.66 -10.94 1.67
N PRO A 155 -11.64 -11.43 0.88
CA PRO A 155 -11.67 -11.19 -0.56
C PRO A 155 -12.01 -9.74 -0.95
N ASN A 156 -12.62 -8.98 -0.03
CA ASN A 156 -13.08 -7.61 -0.25
C ASN A 156 -12.66 -6.68 0.90
N ASN A 157 -11.39 -6.72 1.30
CA ASN A 157 -10.88 -5.82 2.33
C ASN A 157 -10.74 -4.39 1.78
N LEU A 158 -11.19 -3.40 2.55
CA LEU A 158 -11.16 -2.00 2.19
C LEU A 158 -10.09 -1.28 3.01
N ILE A 159 -9.23 -0.53 2.33
CA ILE A 159 -8.22 0.30 2.97
C ILE A 159 -8.55 1.76 2.70
N TYR A 160 -8.63 2.53 3.78
CA TYR A 160 -8.96 3.95 3.76
C TYR A 160 -7.65 4.74 3.82
N VAL A 161 -7.32 5.45 2.74
CA VAL A 161 -6.14 6.33 2.70
C VAL A 161 -6.61 7.78 2.73
N LEU A 162 -6.40 8.45 3.86
CA LEU A 162 -6.71 9.87 3.98
C LEU A 162 -5.88 10.68 2.97
N ARG A 163 -6.51 11.62 2.27
CA ARG A 163 -5.81 12.48 1.31
C ARG A 163 -5.22 13.72 1.94
N ASP A 164 -5.56 14.01 3.19
CA ASP A 164 -5.12 15.20 3.88
C ASP A 164 -4.55 14.77 5.25
N PRO A 165 -3.25 14.99 5.51
CA PRO A 165 -2.58 14.63 6.76
C PRO A 165 -3.28 15.16 8.02
N ILE A 166 -3.81 16.38 7.99
CA ILE A 166 -4.57 16.97 9.10
C ILE A 166 -5.80 16.12 9.48
N GLY A 167 -6.32 15.33 8.53
CA GLY A 167 -7.43 14.41 8.75
C GLY A 167 -7.17 13.41 9.87
N PHE A 168 -5.92 13.02 10.13
CA PHE A 168 -5.58 12.15 11.27
C PHE A 168 -5.86 12.83 12.61
N LYS A 169 -5.44 14.10 12.75
CA LYS A 169 -5.67 14.88 13.98
C LYS A 169 -7.15 15.12 14.21
N THR A 170 -7.88 15.55 13.17
CA THR A 170 -9.32 15.79 13.27
C THR A 170 -10.08 14.51 13.60
N LEU A 171 -9.72 13.38 12.99
CA LEU A 171 -10.36 12.10 13.26
C LEU A 171 -10.13 11.63 14.70
N LEU A 172 -8.91 11.78 15.22
CA LEU A 172 -8.58 11.46 16.61
C LEU A 172 -9.35 12.34 17.60
N ASP A 173 -9.41 13.65 17.36
CA ASP A 173 -10.12 14.59 18.22
C ASP A 173 -11.62 14.31 18.23
N ASP A 174 -12.21 14.10 17.05
CA ASP A 174 -13.62 13.74 16.91
C ASP A 174 -13.92 12.42 17.65
N TYR A 175 -13.05 11.42 17.51
CA TYR A 175 -13.22 10.12 18.17
C TYR A 175 -13.15 10.25 19.70
N ASN A 176 -12.14 10.93 20.23
CA ASN A 176 -11.98 11.09 21.68
C ASN A 176 -13.11 11.94 22.29
N ALA A 177 -13.61 12.94 21.56
CA ALA A 177 -14.79 13.69 21.96
C ALA A 177 -16.05 12.80 21.95
N TYR A 178 -16.22 11.93 20.95
CA TYR A 178 -17.30 10.95 20.91
C TYR A 178 -17.23 9.98 22.08
N VAL A 179 -16.07 9.36 22.33
CA VAL A 179 -15.86 8.44 23.46
C VAL A 179 -16.21 9.10 24.79
N SER A 180 -15.77 10.36 24.99
CA SER A 180 -16.09 11.12 26.21
C SER A 180 -17.59 11.26 26.43
N ASN A 181 -18.38 11.41 25.36
CA ASN A 181 -19.83 11.54 25.45
C ASN A 181 -20.53 10.19 25.71
N VAL A 182 -20.05 9.09 25.11
CA VAL A 182 -20.72 7.78 25.20
C VAL A 182 -20.24 6.90 26.35
N SER A 183 -19.09 7.21 26.95
CA SER A 183 -18.48 6.45 28.07
C SER A 183 -19.40 6.28 29.30
N THR A 184 -20.45 7.08 29.41
CA THR A 184 -21.46 6.98 30.47
C THR A 184 -22.54 5.94 30.18
N TYR A 185 -22.58 5.37 28.98
CA TYR A 185 -23.59 4.42 28.54
C TYR A 185 -23.17 2.98 28.85
N PRO A 186 -23.96 2.21 29.63
CA PRO A 186 -23.52 0.94 30.24
C PRO A 186 -23.26 -0.22 29.27
N PHE A 187 -23.43 -0.01 27.96
CA PHE A 187 -23.22 -1.03 26.92
C PHE A 187 -22.26 -0.58 25.82
N ILE A 188 -21.68 0.62 25.94
CA ILE A 188 -20.67 1.11 25.00
C ILE A 188 -19.37 1.20 25.78
N ASP A 189 -18.46 0.28 25.49
CA ASP A 189 -17.13 0.25 26.08
C ASP A 189 -16.10 0.64 25.03
N LEU A 190 -15.83 1.94 24.95
CA LEU A 190 -14.83 2.52 24.07
C LEU A 190 -13.79 3.25 24.90
N VAL A 191 -12.54 3.17 24.46
CA VAL A 191 -11.40 3.79 25.13
C VAL A 191 -10.88 4.92 24.25
N ALA A 192 -10.68 6.09 24.85
CA ALA A 192 -10.07 7.21 24.14
C ALA A 192 -8.61 6.89 23.83
N PHE A 193 -8.15 7.26 22.63
CA PHE A 193 -6.78 7.02 22.21
C PHE A 193 -5.88 8.18 22.61
N ASN A 194 -4.65 7.88 23.04
CA ASN A 194 -3.54 8.80 22.81
C ASN A 194 -3.08 8.71 21.35
N ILE A 195 -2.17 9.57 20.91
CA ILE A 195 -1.80 9.66 19.49
C ILE A 195 -1.07 8.38 19.04
N GLU A 196 -0.24 7.83 19.90
CA GLU A 196 0.58 6.66 19.65
C GLU A 196 -0.29 5.40 19.48
N ASP A 197 -1.25 5.20 20.39
CA ASP A 197 -2.21 4.10 20.34
C ASP A 197 -3.15 4.24 19.14
N PHE A 198 -3.55 5.47 18.78
CA PHE A 198 -4.33 5.75 17.58
C PHE A 198 -3.58 5.34 16.31
N LEU A 199 -2.32 5.78 16.15
CA LEU A 199 -1.51 5.42 14.99
C LEU A 199 -1.18 3.92 14.96
N PHE A 200 -0.99 3.29 16.11
CA PHE A 200 -0.80 1.85 16.21
C PHE A 200 -2.07 1.07 15.82
N ASN A 201 -3.25 1.53 16.25
CA ASN A 201 -4.53 0.96 15.80
C ASN A 201 -4.72 1.13 14.27
N LEU A 202 -4.33 2.28 13.71
CA LEU A 202 -4.35 2.47 12.27
C LEU A 202 -3.36 1.54 11.55
N LEU A 203 -2.17 1.32 12.10
CA LEU A 203 -1.20 0.35 11.56
C LEU A 203 -1.82 -1.05 11.47
N ILE A 204 -2.49 -1.51 12.53
CA ILE A 204 -3.18 -2.80 12.58
C ILE A 204 -4.28 -2.89 11.51
N THR A 205 -5.01 -1.80 11.30
CA THR A 205 -6.03 -1.67 10.24
C THR A 205 -5.45 -1.31 8.85
N GLN A 206 -4.15 -1.56 8.64
CA GLN A 206 -3.42 -1.38 7.37
C GLN A 206 -3.25 0.07 6.93
N MET A 207 -2.82 0.93 7.87
CA MET A 207 -2.44 2.32 7.61
C MET A 207 -1.60 2.45 6.34
N SER A 208 -2.03 3.38 5.50
CA SER A 208 -1.36 3.74 4.26
C SER A 208 -1.39 5.24 4.10
N VAL A 209 -0.42 5.79 3.37
CA VAL A 209 -0.21 7.24 3.27
C VAL A 209 -0.20 7.71 1.82
N GLY A 210 -0.44 9.01 1.62
CA GLY A 210 -0.40 9.64 0.32
C GLY A 210 1.04 9.96 -0.14
N ALA A 211 1.25 10.03 -1.45
CA ALA A 211 2.47 10.56 -2.04
C ALA A 211 2.34 12.07 -2.31
N PRO A 212 3.41 12.87 -2.16
CA PRO A 212 4.78 12.48 -1.75
C PRO A 212 4.86 12.09 -0.27
N ILE A 213 5.45 10.93 0.02
CA ILE A 213 5.37 10.27 1.34
C ILE A 213 6.05 11.10 2.43
N GLU A 214 7.25 11.61 2.16
CA GLU A 214 8.01 12.39 3.14
C GLU A 214 7.27 13.65 3.57
N SER A 215 6.76 14.42 2.61
CA SER A 215 5.94 15.61 2.91
C SER A 215 4.65 15.24 3.64
N TYR A 216 3.99 14.16 3.22
CA TYR A 216 2.76 13.68 3.86
C TYR A 216 2.99 13.32 5.34
N LEU A 217 4.05 12.55 5.63
CA LEU A 217 4.39 12.13 6.99
C LEU A 217 4.85 13.31 7.84
N SER A 218 5.66 14.21 7.30
CA SER A 218 6.10 15.41 8.03
C SER A 218 4.89 16.25 8.44
N GLU A 219 4.00 16.57 7.51
CA GLU A 219 2.78 17.35 7.82
C GLU A 219 1.88 16.63 8.82
N MET A 220 1.69 15.31 8.68
CA MET A 220 0.91 14.52 9.63
C MET A 220 1.51 14.58 11.05
N VAL A 221 2.82 14.43 11.18
CA VAL A 221 3.51 14.47 12.48
C VAL A 221 3.46 15.87 13.09
N ASP A 222 3.66 16.91 12.28
CA ASP A 222 3.59 18.31 12.70
C ASP A 222 2.18 18.66 13.22
N ASP A 223 1.14 18.21 12.52
CA ASP A 223 -0.26 18.44 12.91
C ASP A 223 -0.66 17.65 14.18
N LEU A 224 -0.13 16.44 14.35
CA LEU A 224 -0.34 15.64 15.55
C LEU A 224 0.41 16.24 16.77
N ASN A 225 1.55 16.89 16.54
CA ASN A 225 2.37 17.60 17.52
C ASN A 225 2.63 16.77 18.81
N ASN A 226 3.24 15.59 18.63
CA ASN A 226 3.55 14.65 19.72
C ASN A 226 5.03 14.21 19.65
N GLU A 227 5.73 14.29 20.79
CA GLU A 227 7.16 13.96 20.89
C GLU A 227 7.51 12.47 20.70
N ASN A 228 6.54 11.58 20.92
CA ASN A 228 6.67 10.14 20.76
C ASN A 228 6.40 9.67 19.33
N VAL A 229 6.06 10.60 18.43
CA VAL A 229 5.83 10.33 17.02
C VAL A 229 6.79 11.19 16.20
N THR A 230 7.60 10.53 15.38
CA THR A 230 8.56 11.22 14.51
C THR A 230 8.50 10.66 13.10
N SER A 231 8.89 11.46 12.11
CA SER A 231 9.08 10.99 10.75
C SER A 231 10.47 11.35 10.24
N GLU A 232 11.08 10.43 9.49
CA GLU A 232 12.34 10.64 8.78
C GLU A 232 12.24 10.00 7.40
N GLY A 233 12.28 10.84 6.35
CA GLY A 233 12.09 10.39 4.97
C GLY A 233 10.74 9.69 4.79
N ASN A 234 10.77 8.41 4.44
CA ASN A 234 9.57 7.59 4.24
C ASN A 234 9.22 6.72 5.46
N THR A 235 9.78 7.00 6.64
CA THR A 235 9.59 6.19 7.84
C THR A 235 8.90 7.00 8.93
N LEU A 236 7.87 6.41 9.52
CA LEU A 236 7.18 6.89 10.73
C LEU A 236 7.65 6.05 11.91
N ALA A 237 8.08 6.69 13.01
CA ALA A 237 8.49 6.01 14.22
C ALA A 237 7.58 6.41 15.40
N LEU A 238 7.08 5.40 16.11
CA LEU A 238 6.19 5.52 17.26
C LEU A 238 6.91 5.00 18.50
N GLN A 239 6.88 5.74 19.61
CA GLN A 239 7.30 5.26 20.93
C GLN A 239 6.07 4.80 21.70
N LEU A 240 6.01 3.51 22.01
CA LEU A 240 4.87 2.85 22.63
C LEU A 240 5.24 2.29 24.02
N ARG A 241 4.21 2.01 24.81
CA ARG A 241 4.34 1.42 26.14
C ARG A 241 3.59 0.10 26.20
N GLY A 242 4.32 -0.98 26.47
CA GLY A 242 3.75 -2.28 26.83
C GLY A 242 4.11 -2.61 28.28
N GLU A 243 4.59 -3.82 28.51
CA GLU A 243 5.27 -4.20 29.75
C GLU A 243 6.54 -3.36 29.95
N THR A 244 7.24 -3.05 28.86
CA THR A 244 8.33 -2.06 28.80
C THR A 244 8.13 -1.10 27.64
N ASN A 245 8.90 -0.01 27.62
CA ASN A 245 8.92 0.90 26.47
C ASN A 245 9.52 0.19 25.25
N TYR A 246 8.94 0.45 24.09
CA TYR A 246 9.42 -0.06 22.80
C TYR A 246 9.08 0.93 21.69
N SER A 247 9.67 0.74 20.52
CA SER A 247 9.34 1.56 19.36
C SER A 247 8.94 0.73 18.15
N VAL A 248 8.08 1.32 17.32
CA VAL A 248 7.63 0.74 16.06
C VAL A 248 8.01 1.69 14.94
N GLN A 249 8.78 1.19 13.98
CA GLN A 249 9.17 1.92 12.78
C GLN A 249 8.42 1.34 11.57
N ILE A 250 7.66 2.20 10.90
CA ILE A 250 6.86 1.87 9.72
C ILE A 250 7.48 2.60 8.54
N SER A 251 8.17 1.88 7.68
CA SER A 251 8.67 2.43 6.42
C SER A 251 7.63 2.21 5.33
N PHE A 252 7.39 3.23 4.51
CA PHE A 252 6.41 3.17 3.43
C PHE A 252 7.13 3.06 2.07
N GLY A 253 6.64 2.14 1.23
CA GLY A 253 7.10 1.99 -0.15
C GLY A 253 6.54 3.08 -1.06
N SER A 254 6.97 3.15 -2.32
CA SER A 254 6.53 4.19 -3.26
C SER A 254 5.02 4.25 -3.53
N THR A 255 4.29 3.18 -3.21
CA THR A 255 2.84 3.09 -3.33
C THR A 255 2.08 3.75 -2.17
N GLY A 256 2.76 4.07 -1.08
CA GLY A 256 2.16 4.54 0.17
C GLY A 256 1.74 3.41 1.12
N PHE A 257 1.90 2.14 0.73
CA PHE A 257 1.74 0.98 1.61
C PHE A 257 3.00 0.73 2.44
N PRO A 258 2.89 0.13 3.64
CA PRO A 258 4.05 -0.27 4.43
C PRO A 258 4.98 -1.22 3.66
N SER A 259 6.24 -0.82 3.47
CA SER A 259 7.30 -1.66 2.93
C SER A 259 7.99 -2.48 4.03
N SER A 260 8.02 -1.98 5.27
CA SER A 260 8.43 -2.76 6.44
C SER A 260 7.84 -2.19 7.72
N ILE A 261 7.60 -3.08 8.68
CA ILE A 261 7.18 -2.75 10.04
C ILE A 261 8.20 -3.40 10.98
N THR A 262 8.92 -2.60 11.76
CA THR A 262 10.00 -3.07 12.63
C THR A 262 9.72 -2.67 14.07
N PHE A 263 9.74 -3.64 14.97
CA PHE A 263 9.59 -3.44 16.40
C PHE A 263 10.97 -3.54 17.06
N LEU A 264 11.25 -2.55 17.90
CA LEU A 264 12.54 -2.35 18.56
C LEU A 264 12.32 -2.27 20.06
N ASP A 265 13.13 -2.97 20.84
CA ASP A 265 13.11 -2.86 22.31
C ASP A 265 13.72 -1.53 22.78
N SER A 266 13.80 -1.32 24.09
CA SER A 266 14.39 -0.11 24.68
C SER A 266 15.89 0.09 24.38
N GLU A 267 16.59 -0.95 23.91
CA GLU A 267 18.00 -0.92 23.51
C GLU A 267 18.17 -0.79 21.99
N ASN A 268 17.06 -0.63 21.24
CA ASN A 268 17.00 -0.62 19.78
C ASN A 268 17.36 -1.97 19.10
N ASN A 269 17.19 -3.09 19.81
CA ASN A 269 17.29 -4.41 19.18
C ASN A 269 15.97 -4.76 18.48
N VAL A 270 16.07 -5.27 17.25
CA VAL A 270 14.90 -5.73 16.49
C VAL A 270 14.45 -7.07 17.04
N PHE A 271 13.22 -7.13 17.56
CA PHE A 271 12.63 -8.39 18.06
C PHE A 271 11.42 -8.87 17.25
N TYR A 272 10.85 -8.01 16.41
CA TYR A 272 9.81 -8.42 15.46
C TYR A 272 9.87 -7.57 14.20
N LYS A 273 9.76 -8.19 13.03
CA LYS A 273 9.88 -7.48 11.75
C LYS A 273 9.04 -8.11 10.66
N ILE A 274 8.23 -7.29 10.02
CA ILE A 274 7.49 -7.62 8.80
C ILE A 274 8.16 -6.89 7.63
N ILE A 275 8.46 -7.61 6.56
CA ILE A 275 8.97 -7.03 5.31
C ILE A 275 7.98 -7.28 4.18
N THR A 276 7.78 -6.29 3.33
CA THR A 276 6.97 -6.38 2.11
C THR A 276 7.90 -6.50 0.90
N TYR A 277 7.58 -7.41 -0.01
CA TYR A 277 8.29 -7.57 -1.28
C TYR A 277 7.31 -7.80 -2.42
N ASP A 278 7.71 -7.36 -3.60
CA ASP A 278 6.95 -7.54 -4.82
C ASP A 278 7.54 -8.70 -5.65
N THR A 279 6.67 -9.39 -6.37
CA THR A 279 7.02 -10.44 -7.34
C THR A 279 6.99 -9.92 -8.79
N GLU A 280 6.90 -8.61 -9.03
CA GLU A 280 6.99 -8.01 -10.37
C GLU A 280 8.16 -8.55 -11.19
N TRP A 281 9.34 -8.72 -10.56
CA TRP A 281 10.50 -9.35 -11.19
C TRP A 281 10.18 -10.75 -11.76
N THR A 282 9.41 -11.56 -11.03
CA THR A 282 8.99 -12.90 -11.45
C THR A 282 8.11 -12.85 -12.69
N VAL A 283 7.24 -11.85 -12.82
CA VAL A 283 6.40 -11.66 -14.02
C VAL A 283 7.27 -11.31 -15.23
N TRP A 284 8.22 -10.37 -15.07
CA TRP A 284 9.16 -10.01 -16.13
C TRP A 284 10.03 -11.20 -16.55
N LEU A 285 10.43 -12.04 -15.60
CA LEU A 285 11.17 -13.26 -15.85
C LEU A 285 10.33 -14.26 -16.66
N ILE A 286 9.06 -14.49 -16.31
CA ILE A 286 8.14 -15.36 -17.08
C ILE A 286 7.98 -14.82 -18.51
N ILE A 287 7.72 -13.52 -18.67
CA ILE A 287 7.60 -12.88 -20.00
C ILE A 287 8.90 -13.08 -20.79
N GLY A 288 10.06 -12.94 -20.15
CA GLY A 288 11.37 -13.19 -20.76
C GLY A 288 11.53 -14.62 -21.26
N ILE A 289 11.15 -15.63 -20.46
CA ILE A 289 11.20 -17.05 -20.83
C ILE A 289 10.26 -17.35 -22.01
N VAL A 290 9.03 -16.84 -21.97
CA VAL A 290 8.04 -17.01 -23.04
C VAL A 290 8.55 -16.34 -24.33
N GLY A 291 9.08 -15.12 -24.24
CA GLY A 291 9.66 -14.40 -25.36
C GLY A 291 10.83 -15.15 -26.00
N ALA A 292 11.77 -15.65 -25.19
CA ALA A 292 12.91 -16.45 -25.66
C ALA A 292 12.46 -17.75 -26.36
N SER A 293 11.42 -18.39 -25.84
CA SER A 293 10.84 -19.61 -26.44
C SER A 293 10.25 -19.33 -27.82
N ILE A 294 9.48 -18.24 -27.98
CA ILE A 294 8.91 -17.84 -29.27
C ILE A 294 10.02 -17.53 -30.28
N ILE A 295 11.04 -16.77 -29.89
CA ILE A 295 12.18 -16.44 -30.76
C ILE A 295 12.89 -17.71 -31.24
N THR A 296 13.10 -18.68 -30.34
CA THR A 296 13.74 -19.96 -30.68
C THR A 296 12.93 -20.73 -31.72
N VAL A 297 11.60 -20.78 -31.59
CA VAL A 297 10.72 -21.41 -32.59
C VAL A 297 10.79 -20.70 -33.94
N VAL A 298 10.80 -19.36 -33.96
CA VAL A 298 10.90 -18.57 -35.20
C VAL A 298 12.23 -18.81 -35.90
N ILE A 299 13.35 -18.76 -35.17
CA ILE A 299 14.69 -19.03 -35.71
C ILE A 299 14.75 -20.45 -36.29
N TYR A 300 14.22 -21.44 -35.55
CA TYR A 300 14.17 -22.83 -36.02
C TYR A 300 13.31 -22.98 -37.29
N ALA A 301 12.17 -22.32 -37.36
CA ALA A 301 11.31 -22.33 -38.56
C ALA A 301 12.02 -21.71 -39.78
N PHE A 302 12.69 -20.57 -39.61
CA PHE A 302 13.50 -19.94 -40.67
C PHE A 302 14.66 -20.82 -41.11
N TYR A 303 15.40 -21.41 -40.17
CA TYR A 303 16.48 -22.35 -40.46
C TYR A 303 15.97 -23.56 -41.27
N ARG A 304 14.84 -24.15 -40.85
CA ARG A 304 14.22 -25.27 -41.56
C ARG A 304 13.74 -24.90 -42.96
N ARG A 305 13.14 -23.71 -43.13
CA ARG A 305 12.72 -23.19 -44.44
C ARG A 305 13.93 -23.00 -45.36
N ARG A 306 15.01 -22.40 -44.87
CA ARG A 306 16.24 -22.19 -45.64
C ARG A 306 16.89 -23.52 -46.05
N LYS A 307 16.89 -24.52 -45.17
CA LYS A 307 17.39 -25.88 -45.48
C LYS A 307 16.55 -26.57 -46.56
N ARG A 308 15.22 -26.38 -46.57
CA ARG A 308 14.33 -26.91 -47.62
C ARG A 308 14.58 -26.25 -48.98
N MET A 309 14.72 -24.92 -48.99
CA MET A 309 15.05 -24.17 -50.22
C MET A 309 16.37 -24.65 -50.84
N LYS A 310 17.43 -24.80 -50.03
CA LYS A 310 18.72 -25.31 -50.52
C LYS A 310 18.62 -26.71 -51.13
N ARG A 311 17.90 -27.64 -50.48
CA ARG A 311 17.70 -29.00 -51.04
C ARG A 311 16.89 -28.98 -52.34
N PHE A 312 15.94 -28.04 -52.46
CA PHE A 312 15.15 -27.88 -53.68
C PHE A 312 16.01 -27.34 -54.82
N GLU A 313 16.86 -26.34 -54.55
CA GLU A 313 17.86 -25.83 -55.51
C GLU A 313 18.81 -26.94 -55.97
N GLU A 314 19.41 -27.72 -55.05
CA GLU A 314 20.27 -28.86 -55.39
C GLU A 314 19.55 -29.92 -56.24
N SER A 315 18.25 -30.15 -56.01
CA SER A 315 17.46 -31.09 -56.81
C SER A 315 17.17 -30.58 -58.22
N LEU A 316 16.96 -29.27 -58.38
CA LEU A 316 16.75 -28.65 -59.69
C LEU A 316 18.03 -28.66 -60.54
N GLU A 317 19.20 -28.49 -59.92
CA GLU A 317 20.48 -28.59 -60.63
C GLU A 317 20.74 -30.01 -61.15
N ARG A 318 20.45 -31.05 -60.36
CA ARG A 318 20.57 -32.46 -60.81
C ARG A 318 19.61 -32.84 -61.93
N MET A 319 18.46 -32.18 -62.03
CA MET A 319 17.51 -32.43 -63.13
C MET A 319 17.92 -31.76 -64.45
N LYS A 320 18.88 -30.82 -64.41
CA LYS A 320 19.40 -30.12 -65.58
C LYS A 320 20.67 -30.75 -66.16
N SER A 321 21.36 -31.60 -65.40
CA SER A 321 22.53 -32.39 -65.82
C SER A 321 22.12 -33.74 -66.40
#